data_AF-A0A954R0C7-F1
#
_entry.id   AF-A0A954R0C7-F1
#
_cell.length_a   1.000
_cell.length_b   1.000
_cell.length_c   1.000
_cell.angle_alpha   90.00
_cell.angle_beta   90.00
_cell.angle_gamma   90.00
#
_symmetry.space_group_name_H-M   'P 1'
#
loop_
_entity.id
_entity.type
_entity.pdbx_description
1 polymer ?
#
loop_
_entity_poly.entity_id
_entity_poly.type
_entity_poly.pdbx_seq_one_letter_code
_entity_poly.pdbx_strand_id
1 'polypeptide(L)'
;MDAITAIKGSLESADMIGMAYLGDLNDAELMERPHPKCNHINWQVGHLVCSEHQMMSGISADAMPALPEGFAAKYSKETAGSDDPSQFATKDELLGAYRAQRAGTLAVLAASKPDELDEPTGVSYAPTRGAMLRMQADHWLMHCGQWVIVRRNHGKPVVI
;
A
#
# COMPACT_ATOMS: atom_id res chain seq x y z
N MET A 1 16.26 -19.97 -2.83
CA MET A 1 15.03 -19.20 -3.07
C MET A 1 15.29 -18.35 -4.31
N ASP A 2 14.46 -18.45 -5.34
CA ASP A 2 14.58 -17.58 -6.51
C ASP A 2 14.03 -16.17 -6.24
N ALA A 3 14.29 -15.23 -7.15
CA ALA A 3 13.93 -13.82 -7.00
C ALA A 3 12.41 -13.60 -6.91
N ILE A 4 11.62 -14.33 -7.70
CA ILE A 4 10.15 -14.25 -7.68
C ILE A 4 9.62 -14.68 -6.31
N THR A 5 10.13 -15.79 -5.78
CA THR A 5 9.78 -16.31 -4.45
C THR A 5 10.19 -15.33 -3.35
N ALA A 6 11.35 -14.69 -3.46
CA ALA A 6 11.81 -13.69 -2.50
C ALA A 6 10.93 -12.41 -2.52
N ILE A 7 10.51 -11.95 -3.69
CA ILE A 7 9.60 -10.81 -3.83
C ILE A 7 8.22 -11.17 -3.26
N LYS A 8 7.70 -12.36 -3.56
CA LYS A 8 6.44 -12.85 -3.00
C LYS A 8 6.48 -12.87 -1.48
N GLY A 9 7.55 -13.42 -0.89
CA GLY A 9 7.74 -13.43 0.56
C GLY A 9 7.81 -12.04 1.18
N SER A 10 8.37 -11.05 0.46
CA SER A 10 8.37 -9.65 0.89
C SER A 10 6.95 -9.08 0.93
N LEU A 11 6.13 -9.32 -0.11
CA LEU A 11 4.73 -8.89 -0.16
C LEU A 11 3.90 -9.54 0.96
N GLU A 12 4.04 -10.85 1.15
CA GLU A 12 3.35 -11.59 2.21
C GLU A 12 3.74 -11.08 3.61
N SER A 13 5.02 -10.74 3.81
CA SER A 13 5.49 -10.16 5.08
C SER A 13 4.91 -8.77 5.33
N ALA A 14 4.88 -7.92 4.29
CA ALA A 14 4.26 -6.59 4.38
C ALA A 14 2.76 -6.70 4.68
N ASP A 15 2.06 -7.68 4.11
CA ASP A 15 0.64 -7.90 4.34
C ASP A 15 0.37 -8.41 5.75
N MET A 16 1.16 -9.37 6.23
CA MET A 16 1.08 -9.87 7.60
C MET A 16 1.22 -8.72 8.61
N ILE A 17 2.23 -7.87 8.42
CA ILE A 17 2.51 -6.73 9.32
C ILE A 17 1.44 -5.66 9.21
N GLY A 18 1.15 -5.21 7.99
CA GLY A 18 0.19 -4.13 7.74
C GLY A 18 -1.21 -4.48 8.20
N MET A 19 -1.68 -5.70 7.88
CA MET A 19 -3.02 -6.14 8.30
C MET A 19 -3.11 -6.35 9.80
N ALA A 20 -2.05 -6.85 10.47
CA ALA A 20 -2.02 -6.92 11.93
C ALA A 20 -2.15 -5.53 12.56
N TYR A 21 -1.43 -4.53 12.02
CA TYR A 21 -1.47 -3.16 12.53
C TYR A 21 -2.77 -2.41 12.24
N LEU A 22 -3.44 -2.71 11.13
CA LEU A 22 -4.74 -2.12 10.83
C LEU A 22 -5.89 -2.87 11.51
N GLY A 23 -5.69 -4.13 11.90
CA GLY A 23 -6.74 -5.08 12.29
C GLY A 23 -7.70 -4.56 13.37
N ASP A 24 -7.18 -4.07 14.48
CA ASP A 24 -7.97 -3.59 15.63
C ASP A 24 -8.19 -2.06 15.66
N LEU A 25 -7.81 -1.33 14.60
CA LEU A 25 -8.08 0.10 14.45
C LEU A 25 -9.50 0.33 13.89
N ASN A 26 -10.24 1.29 14.43
CA ASN A 26 -11.52 1.74 13.86
C ASN A 26 -11.35 2.94 12.92
N ASP A 27 -12.42 3.37 12.24
CA ASP A 27 -12.38 4.49 11.28
C ASP A 27 -11.88 5.80 11.89
N ALA A 28 -12.28 6.12 13.13
CA ALA A 28 -11.80 7.32 13.81
C ALA A 28 -10.29 7.23 14.10
N GLU A 29 -9.80 6.07 14.53
CA GLU A 29 -8.38 5.83 14.74
C GLU A 29 -7.57 5.86 13.44
N LEU A 30 -8.18 5.56 12.28
CA LEU A 30 -7.51 5.73 10.98
C LEU A 30 -7.39 7.20 10.57
N MET A 31 -8.20 8.10 11.12
CA MET A 31 -8.07 9.54 10.91
C MET A 31 -6.97 10.18 11.77
N GLU A 32 -6.33 9.41 12.65
CA GLU A 32 -5.25 9.89 13.50
C GLU A 32 -3.89 9.89 12.78
N ARG A 33 -3.01 10.78 13.24
CA ARG A 33 -1.66 10.99 12.71
C ARG A 33 -0.63 10.60 13.76
N PRO A 34 0.49 9.94 13.39
CA PRO A 34 1.57 9.64 14.35
C PRO A 34 2.32 10.91 14.80
N HIS A 35 2.24 11.98 14.01
CA HIS A 35 2.80 13.30 14.27
C HIS A 35 1.99 14.34 13.47
N PRO A 36 1.79 15.58 13.96
CA PRO A 36 0.97 16.58 13.28
C PRO A 36 1.39 16.93 11.83
N LYS A 37 2.64 16.65 11.46
CA LYS A 37 3.17 16.85 10.10
C LYS A 37 3.13 15.59 9.21
N CYS A 38 2.59 14.48 9.70
CA CYS A 38 2.38 13.26 8.92
C CYS A 38 0.95 13.21 8.39
N ASN A 39 0.72 12.46 7.31
CA ASN A 39 -0.63 12.15 6.84
C ASN A 39 -1.34 11.22 7.83
N HIS A 40 -2.67 11.25 7.91
CA HIS A 40 -3.41 10.29 8.74
C HIS A 40 -3.43 8.91 8.08
N ILE A 41 -3.64 7.84 8.86
CA ILE A 41 -3.52 6.46 8.36
C ILE A 41 -4.47 6.18 7.20
N ASN A 42 -5.72 6.67 7.25
CA ASN A 42 -6.70 6.50 6.18
C ASN A 42 -6.16 7.02 4.84
N TRP A 43 -5.59 8.24 4.84
CA TRP A 43 -4.98 8.80 3.65
C TRP A 43 -3.79 7.96 3.19
N GLN A 44 -2.93 7.52 4.12
CA GLN A 44 -1.76 6.70 3.79
C GLN A 44 -2.16 5.38 3.12
N VAL A 45 -3.17 4.67 3.64
CA VAL A 45 -3.65 3.42 3.06
C VAL A 45 -4.25 3.65 1.68
N GLY A 46 -5.11 4.66 1.51
CA GLY A 46 -5.67 4.97 0.19
C GLY A 46 -4.61 5.40 -0.82
N HIS A 47 -3.61 6.18 -0.38
CA HIS A 47 -2.45 6.54 -1.19
C HIS A 47 -1.62 5.31 -1.61
N LEU A 48 -1.42 4.35 -0.70
CA LEU A 48 -0.73 3.10 -1.00
C LEU A 48 -1.46 2.30 -2.08
N VAL A 49 -2.79 2.22 -2.01
CA VAL A 49 -3.63 1.56 -3.02
C VAL A 49 -3.50 2.25 -4.39
N CYS A 50 -3.59 3.58 -4.44
CA CYS A 50 -3.40 4.34 -5.68
C CYS A 50 -1.99 4.17 -6.26
N SER A 51 -0.98 4.17 -5.40
CA SER A 51 0.42 4.05 -5.80
C SER A 51 0.72 2.66 -6.33
N GLU A 52 0.19 1.61 -5.71
CA GLU A 52 0.31 0.23 -6.16
C GLU A 52 -0.33 0.04 -7.53
N HIS A 53 -1.55 0.57 -7.72
CA HIS A 53 -2.22 0.61 -9.03
C HIS A 53 -1.35 1.26 -10.10
N GLN A 54 -0.85 2.48 -9.84
CA GLN A 54 -0.05 3.25 -10.80
C GLN A 54 1.28 2.55 -11.14
N MET A 55 2.01 2.10 -10.12
CA MET A 55 3.33 1.47 -10.30
C MET A 55 3.24 0.17 -11.08
N MET A 56 2.26 -0.68 -10.77
CA MET A 56 2.07 -1.94 -11.49
C MET A 56 1.57 -1.72 -12.92
N SER A 57 0.67 -0.76 -13.14
CA SER A 57 0.23 -0.39 -14.49
C SER A 57 1.38 0.14 -15.34
N GLY A 58 2.37 0.80 -14.72
CA GLY A 58 3.57 1.30 -15.40
C GLY A 58 4.53 0.23 -15.90
N ILE A 59 4.52 -0.96 -15.30
CA ILE A 59 5.36 -2.09 -15.74
C ILE A 59 4.55 -3.18 -16.45
N SER A 60 3.23 -3.22 -16.27
CA SER A 60 2.35 -4.24 -16.83
C SER A 60 1.03 -3.59 -17.22
N ALA A 61 0.91 -3.19 -18.49
CA ALA A 61 -0.29 -2.59 -19.03
C ALA A 61 -1.51 -3.49 -18.81
N ASP A 62 -2.64 -2.87 -18.42
CA ASP A 62 -3.95 -3.51 -18.21
C ASP A 62 -4.00 -4.65 -17.17
N ALA A 63 -2.94 -4.84 -16.38
CA ALA A 63 -2.88 -5.94 -15.41
C ALA A 63 -3.58 -5.61 -14.07
N MET A 64 -3.79 -4.32 -13.77
CA MET A 64 -4.36 -3.90 -12.50
C MET A 64 -5.86 -3.71 -12.58
N PRO A 65 -6.63 -4.16 -11.56
CA PRO A 65 -8.04 -3.84 -11.45
C PRO A 65 -8.26 -2.31 -11.43
N ALA A 66 -9.39 -1.87 -11.98
CA ALA A 66 -9.77 -0.46 -11.88
C ALA A 66 -9.90 -0.03 -10.40
N LEU A 67 -9.44 1.19 -10.10
CA LEU A 67 -9.73 1.82 -8.82
C LEU A 67 -11.22 2.17 -8.73
N PRO A 68 -11.82 2.19 -7.52
CA PRO A 68 -13.18 2.71 -7.36
C PRO A 68 -13.30 4.14 -7.91
N GLU A 69 -14.50 4.50 -8.37
CA GLU A 69 -14.74 5.82 -8.94
C GLU A 69 -14.37 6.93 -7.95
N GLY A 70 -13.60 7.92 -8.43
CA GLY A 70 -13.13 9.05 -7.61
C GLY A 70 -12.06 8.70 -6.55
N PHE A 71 -11.69 7.44 -6.39
CA PHE A 71 -10.76 7.01 -5.33
C PHE A 71 -9.39 7.70 -5.44
N ALA A 72 -8.81 7.77 -6.64
CA ALA A 72 -7.53 8.44 -6.85
C ALA A 72 -7.55 9.92 -6.47
N ALA A 73 -8.67 10.62 -6.71
CA ALA A 73 -8.82 12.03 -6.33
C ALA A 73 -8.95 12.21 -4.80
N LYS A 74 -9.60 11.27 -4.10
CA LYS A 74 -9.69 11.29 -2.63
C LYS A 74 -8.32 11.18 -1.95
N TYR A 75 -7.38 10.45 -2.56
CA TYR A 75 -6.07 10.16 -1.99
C TYR A 75 -4.92 10.87 -2.72
N SER A 76 -5.19 12.07 -3.22
CA SER A 76 -4.22 12.91 -3.90
C SER A 76 -3.41 13.76 -2.90
N LYS A 77 -2.37 14.44 -3.39
CA LYS A 77 -1.53 15.32 -2.54
C LYS A 77 -2.32 16.50 -1.99
N GLU A 78 -3.32 16.97 -2.74
CA GLU A 78 -4.18 18.10 -2.41
C GLU A 78 -5.08 17.80 -1.21
N THR A 79 -5.45 16.53 -0.99
CA THR A 79 -6.31 16.11 0.13
C THR A 79 -5.52 15.64 1.36
N ALA A 80 -4.19 15.50 1.28
CA ALA A 80 -3.35 14.94 2.35
C ALA A 80 -3.40 15.71 3.69
N GLY A 81 -3.71 17.00 3.62
CA GLY A 81 -3.87 17.87 4.79
C GLY A 81 -5.29 17.92 5.36
N SER A 82 -6.27 17.26 4.74
CA SER A 82 -7.65 17.25 5.24
C SER A 82 -7.77 16.33 6.45
N ASP A 83 -8.55 16.75 7.44
CA ASP A 83 -8.93 15.96 8.61
C ASP A 83 -10.46 15.74 8.66
N ASP A 84 -11.16 16.02 7.56
CA ASP A 84 -12.61 15.78 7.43
C ASP A 84 -12.86 14.32 7.02
N PRO A 85 -13.39 13.46 7.91
CA PRO A 85 -13.57 12.03 7.62
C PRO A 85 -14.54 11.77 6.46
N SER A 86 -15.45 12.70 6.16
CA SER A 86 -16.43 12.55 5.08
C SER A 86 -15.80 12.57 3.68
N GLN A 87 -14.56 13.04 3.56
CA GLN A 87 -13.81 13.10 2.30
C GLN A 87 -13.12 11.77 1.96
N PHE A 88 -13.06 10.85 2.91
CA PHE A 88 -12.29 9.62 2.80
C PHE A 88 -13.17 8.37 2.87
N ALA A 89 -12.64 7.24 2.37
CA ALA A 89 -13.33 5.97 2.44
C ALA A 89 -13.28 5.39 3.85
N THR A 90 -14.25 4.56 4.20
CA THR A 90 -14.21 3.74 5.43
C THR A 90 -13.07 2.71 5.35
N LYS A 91 -12.70 2.16 6.50
CA LYS A 91 -11.71 1.07 6.61
C LYS A 91 -12.07 -0.11 5.72
N ASP A 92 -13.34 -0.50 5.70
CA ASP A 92 -13.77 -1.66 4.92
C ASP A 92 -13.64 -1.42 3.41
N GLU A 93 -13.98 -0.21 2.96
CA GLU A 93 -13.78 0.22 1.57
C GLU A 93 -12.30 0.29 1.19
N LEU A 94 -11.45 0.88 2.06
CA LEU A 94 -10.00 0.93 1.89
C LEU A 94 -9.40 -0.47 1.75
N LEU A 95 -9.70 -1.35 2.70
CA LEU A 95 -9.16 -2.71 2.70
C LEU A 95 -9.76 -3.56 1.56
N GLY A 96 -10.98 -3.26 1.14
CA GLY A 96 -11.58 -3.84 -0.08
C GLY A 96 -10.80 -3.46 -1.34
N ALA A 97 -10.53 -2.17 -1.52
CA ALA A 97 -9.75 -1.67 -2.65
C ALA A 97 -8.30 -2.21 -2.63
N TYR A 98 -7.67 -2.23 -1.46
CA TYR A 98 -6.34 -2.83 -1.28
C TYR A 98 -6.31 -4.31 -1.67
N ARG A 99 -7.25 -5.14 -1.18
CA ARG A 99 -7.28 -6.57 -1.53
C ARG A 99 -7.39 -6.78 -3.05
N ALA A 100 -8.19 -5.96 -3.73
CA ALA A 100 -8.30 -6.02 -5.18
C ALA A 100 -6.97 -5.66 -5.86
N GLN A 101 -6.34 -4.54 -5.49
CA GLN A 101 -5.04 -4.14 -6.08
C GLN A 101 -3.94 -5.16 -5.78
N ARG A 102 -3.83 -5.66 -4.54
CA ARG A 102 -2.83 -6.67 -4.17
C ARG A 102 -3.01 -7.98 -4.94
N ALA A 103 -4.24 -8.40 -5.22
CA ALA A 103 -4.49 -9.54 -6.09
C ALA A 103 -3.96 -9.31 -7.52
N GLY A 104 -4.12 -8.09 -8.06
CA GLY A 104 -3.51 -7.67 -9.32
C GLY A 104 -1.98 -7.75 -9.30
N THR A 105 -1.34 -7.17 -8.28
CA THR A 105 0.12 -7.23 -8.10
C THR A 105 0.64 -8.66 -8.02
N LEU A 106 -0.05 -9.55 -7.29
CA LEU A 106 0.32 -10.95 -7.20
C LEU A 106 0.14 -11.70 -8.53
N ALA A 107 -0.87 -11.34 -9.33
CA ALA A 107 -1.02 -11.88 -10.68
C ALA A 107 0.11 -11.41 -11.61
N VAL A 108 0.50 -10.14 -11.55
CA VAL A 108 1.67 -9.60 -12.27
C VAL A 108 2.94 -10.37 -11.89
N LEU A 109 3.18 -10.57 -10.59
CA LEU A 109 4.33 -11.32 -10.10
C LEU A 109 4.31 -12.78 -10.58
N ALA A 110 3.17 -13.45 -10.49
CA ALA A 110 3.01 -14.85 -10.90
C ALA A 110 3.21 -15.07 -12.41
N ALA A 111 2.87 -14.07 -13.22
CA ALA A 111 3.06 -14.11 -14.67
C ALA A 111 4.48 -13.72 -15.13
N SER A 112 5.29 -13.14 -14.23
CA SER A 112 6.63 -12.66 -14.58
C SER A 112 7.64 -13.80 -14.72
N LYS A 113 8.60 -13.64 -15.63
CA LYS A 113 9.75 -14.54 -15.78
C LYS A 113 10.99 -13.97 -15.08
N PRO A 114 11.94 -14.82 -14.64
CA PRO A 114 13.16 -14.35 -13.99
C PRO A 114 13.92 -13.28 -14.80
N ASP A 115 14.11 -13.48 -16.10
CA ASP A 115 14.87 -12.55 -16.95
C ASP A 115 14.13 -11.21 -17.16
N GLU A 116 12.80 -11.17 -17.00
CA GLU A 116 12.01 -9.94 -17.10
C GLU A 116 12.19 -9.05 -15.86
N LEU A 117 12.66 -9.60 -14.73
CA LEU A 117 12.83 -8.83 -13.49
C LEU A 117 13.90 -7.75 -13.58
N ASP A 118 14.85 -7.89 -14.50
CA ASP A 118 15.93 -6.93 -14.74
C ASP A 118 15.56 -5.86 -15.78
N GLU A 119 14.36 -5.93 -16.37
CA GLU A 119 13.90 -4.94 -17.35
C GLU A 119 13.81 -3.54 -16.71
N PRO A 120 14.33 -2.50 -17.39
CA PRO A 120 14.36 -1.16 -16.84
C PRO A 120 12.97 -0.52 -16.80
N THR A 121 12.65 0.19 -15.72
CA THR A 121 11.37 0.91 -15.56
C THR A 121 11.47 2.40 -15.89
N GLY A 122 12.69 2.93 -15.95
CA GLY A 122 12.94 4.38 -16.03
C GLY A 122 12.69 5.14 -14.71
N VAL A 123 12.36 4.45 -13.61
CA VAL A 123 12.09 5.02 -12.30
C VAL A 123 13.28 4.85 -11.37
N SER A 124 13.91 5.94 -10.92
CA SER A 124 15.18 5.89 -10.20
C SER A 124 15.15 5.11 -8.88
N TYR A 125 14.05 5.18 -8.13
CA TYR A 125 13.91 4.47 -6.85
C TYR A 125 13.50 3.00 -7.01
N ALA A 126 13.10 2.58 -8.21
CA ALA A 126 12.70 1.22 -8.54
C ALA A 126 13.16 0.89 -9.97
N PRO A 127 14.48 0.82 -10.22
CA PRO A 127 15.05 0.91 -11.57
C PRO A 127 14.73 -0.29 -12.46
N THR A 128 14.42 -1.44 -11.87
CA THR A 128 14.05 -2.66 -12.60
C THR A 128 12.63 -3.11 -12.25
N ARG A 129 12.03 -3.94 -13.11
CA ARG A 129 10.69 -4.51 -12.89
C ARG A 129 10.59 -5.27 -11.57
N GLY A 130 11.61 -6.05 -11.22
CA GLY A 130 11.72 -6.74 -9.93
C GLY A 130 11.82 -5.76 -8.75
N ALA A 131 12.60 -4.68 -8.90
CA ALA A 131 12.66 -3.62 -7.89
C ALA A 131 11.31 -2.93 -7.69
N MET A 132 10.54 -2.71 -8.76
CA MET A 132 9.20 -2.12 -8.70
C MET A 132 8.17 -3.02 -8.00
N LEU A 133 8.23 -4.34 -8.23
CA LEU A 133 7.41 -5.32 -7.51
C LEU A 133 7.78 -5.37 -6.02
N ARG A 134 9.08 -5.44 -5.71
CA ARG A 134 9.56 -5.38 -4.32
C ARG A 134 9.17 -4.07 -3.63
N MET A 135 9.19 -2.94 -4.35
CA MET A 135 8.85 -1.63 -3.81
C MET A 135 7.44 -1.58 -3.22
N GLN A 136 6.50 -2.42 -3.68
CA GLN A 136 5.17 -2.47 -3.07
C GLN A 136 5.22 -2.95 -1.62
N ALA A 137 6.07 -3.93 -1.31
CA ALA A 137 6.29 -4.37 0.07
C ALA A 137 6.98 -3.29 0.91
N ASP A 138 8.07 -2.71 0.40
CA ASP A 138 8.84 -1.67 1.08
C ASP A 138 7.99 -0.44 1.42
N HIS A 139 7.15 0.00 0.48
CA HIS A 139 6.32 1.18 0.63
C HIS A 139 5.27 0.99 1.73
N TRP A 140 4.64 -0.19 1.79
CA TRP A 140 3.73 -0.55 2.88
C TRP A 140 4.45 -0.60 4.22
N LEU A 141 5.63 -1.24 4.31
CA LEU A 141 6.39 -1.34 5.55
C LEU A 141 6.87 0.02 6.07
N MET A 142 7.24 0.93 5.17
CA MET A 142 7.58 2.32 5.52
C MET A 142 6.42 3.00 6.27
N HIS A 143 5.20 2.87 5.77
CA HIS A 143 4.00 3.40 6.42
C HIS A 143 3.60 2.61 7.68
N CYS A 144 3.85 1.30 7.75
CA CYS A 144 3.63 0.53 8.98
C CYS A 144 4.42 1.08 10.17
N GLY A 145 5.63 1.61 9.93
CA GLY A 145 6.42 2.30 10.96
C GLY A 145 5.73 3.55 11.52
N GLN A 146 4.84 4.18 10.75
CA GLN A 146 4.00 5.29 11.21
C GLN A 146 2.77 4.76 11.98
N TRP A 147 2.16 3.66 11.52
CA TRP A 147 0.94 3.12 12.13
C TRP A 147 1.16 2.58 13.53
N VAL A 148 2.32 1.98 13.80
CA VAL A 148 2.65 1.49 15.15
C VAL A 148 2.61 2.59 16.21
N ILE A 149 2.97 3.83 15.85
CA ILE A 149 2.93 4.99 16.76
C ILE A 149 1.49 5.30 17.13
N VAL A 150 0.57 5.34 16.16
CA VAL A 150 -0.86 5.55 16.43
C VAL A 150 -1.40 4.41 17.31
N ARG A 151 -1.07 3.15 17.01
CA ARG A 151 -1.43 2.02 17.88
C ARG A 151 -0.97 2.22 19.33
N ARG A 152 0.25 2.72 19.55
CA ARG A 152 0.77 3.00 20.90
C ARG A 152 0.02 4.14 21.58
N ASN A 153 -0.33 5.20 20.86
CA ASN A 153 -1.11 6.32 21.40
C ASN A 153 -2.48 5.89 21.92
N HIS A 154 -3.08 4.87 21.30
CA HIS A 154 -4.37 4.29 21.71
C HIS A 154 -4.24 3.11 22.68
N GLY A 155 -3.03 2.79 23.17
CA GLY A 155 -2.82 1.68 24.09
C GLY A 155 -3.13 0.30 23.51
N LYS A 156 -3.12 0.13 22.18
CA LYS A 156 -3.40 -1.14 21.52
C LYS A 156 -2.37 -2.22 21.90
N PRO A 157 -2.73 -3.51 21.93
CA PRO A 157 -1.77 -4.58 22.20
C PRO A 157 -0.64 -4.65 21.15
N VAL A 158 0.47 -5.26 21.54
CA VAL A 158 1.50 -5.70 20.59
C VAL A 158 0.97 -6.91 19.85
N VAL A 159 1.06 -6.91 18.52
CA VAL A 159 0.44 -7.94 17.66
C VAL A 159 1.46 -8.72 16.81
N ILE A 160 2.69 -8.21 16.69
CA ILE A 160 3.85 -8.81 16.00
C ILE A 160 5.15 -8.36 16.68
#